data_AF-A0A7S0RM87-F1
#
_entry.id   AF-A0A7S0RM87-F1
#
_cell.length_a   1.000
_cell.length_b   1.000
_cell.length_c   1.000
_cell.angle_alpha   90.00
_cell.angle_beta   90.00
_cell.angle_gamma   90.00
#
_symmetry.space_group_name_H-M   'P 1'
#
loop_
_entity.id
_entity.type
_entity.pdbx_description
1 polymer ?
#
loop_
_entity_poly.entity_id
_entity_poly.type
_entity_poly.pdbx_seq_one_letter_code
_entity_poly.pdbx_strand_id
1 'polypeptide(L)'
;GDAKDGWDQLFSMTLDSCMHGENCAQGDSCQVGRRRTKCTVLTGSVVPVWAVLEKVLERHEGTLSKSDRSMRAVRAELENSSRLIGIRYPSHLLPEVRGLLEAAQVGEGAAGVSLLSGEQEPPSHVLPKVVAKLFRARKT
;
A
#
# COMPACT_ATOMS: atom_id res chain seq x y z
N GLY A 1 -7.81 33.65 18.26
CA GLY A 1 -9.22 34.03 18.47
C GLY A 1 -9.93 32.73 18.65
N ASP A 2 -10.45 32.49 19.85
CA ASP A 2 -10.45 31.17 20.49
C ASP A 2 -11.03 30.02 19.65
N ALA A 3 -12.00 30.32 18.77
CA ALA A 3 -12.53 29.35 17.82
C ALA A 3 -11.48 28.84 16.82
N LYS A 4 -10.68 29.72 16.22
CA LYS A 4 -9.63 29.34 15.25
C LYS A 4 -8.60 28.41 15.90
N ASP A 5 -8.20 28.73 17.13
CA ASP A 5 -7.15 27.99 17.82
C ASP A 5 -7.62 26.56 18.15
N GLY A 6 -8.89 26.40 18.55
CA GLY A 6 -9.50 25.07 18.71
C GLY A 6 -9.61 24.26 17.40
N TRP A 7 -9.94 24.93 16.29
CA TRP A 7 -9.98 24.27 14.97
C TRP A 7 -8.59 23.84 14.49
N ASP A 8 -7.58 24.68 14.66
CA ASP A 8 -6.21 24.37 14.26
C ASP A 8 -5.64 23.19 15.08
N GLN A 9 -5.96 23.15 16.38
CA GLN A 9 -5.60 22.02 17.25
C GLN A 9 -6.26 20.72 16.78
N LEU A 10 -7.59 20.74 16.55
CA LEU A 10 -8.32 19.56 16.08
C LEU A 10 -7.84 19.11 14.70
N PHE A 11 -7.60 20.06 13.79
CA PHE A 11 -7.07 19.80 12.45
C PHE A 11 -5.69 19.14 12.50
N SER A 12 -4.82 19.59 13.40
CA SER A 12 -3.48 19.03 13.58
C SER A 12 -3.54 17.65 14.21
N MET A 13 -4.33 17.46 15.26
CA MET A 13 -4.51 16.18 15.95
C MET A 13 -5.07 15.10 15.01
N THR A 14 -6.11 15.45 14.24
CA THR A 14 -6.80 14.51 13.34
C THR A 14 -5.98 14.11 12.11
N LEU A 15 -4.78 14.67 11.92
CA LEU A 15 -3.91 14.28 10.81
C LEU A 15 -3.60 12.79 10.86
N ASP A 16 -3.14 12.29 12.01
CA ASP A 16 -2.74 10.89 12.21
C ASP A 16 -3.45 10.21 13.39
N SER A 17 -4.19 10.95 14.22
CA SER A 17 -4.93 10.42 15.38
C SER A 17 -6.43 10.48 15.19
N CYS A 18 -7.16 9.55 15.81
CA CYS A 18 -8.63 9.56 15.74
C CYS A 18 -9.21 10.78 16.47
N MET A 19 -10.43 11.17 16.08
CA MET A 19 -11.12 12.31 16.71
C MET A 19 -11.56 12.05 18.15
N HIS A 20 -11.51 10.80 18.63
CA HIS A 20 -11.84 10.44 20.01
C HIS A 20 -10.72 10.80 21.00
N GLY A 21 -9.53 11.15 20.51
CA GLY A 21 -8.37 11.48 21.35
C GLY A 21 -7.84 10.29 22.14
N GLU A 22 -7.25 10.58 23.30
CA GLU A 22 -6.51 9.61 24.13
C GLU A 22 -7.41 8.52 24.75
N ASN A 23 -8.70 8.81 24.94
CA ASN A 23 -9.67 7.88 25.53
C ASN A 23 -10.34 6.97 24.48
N CYS A 24 -9.73 6.77 23.31
CA CYS A 24 -10.31 5.93 22.28
C CYS A 24 -10.27 4.45 22.66
N ALA A 25 -11.43 3.81 22.72
CA ALA A 25 -11.54 2.37 22.99
C ALA A 25 -10.82 1.48 21.94
N GLN A 26 -10.63 1.99 20.72
CA GLN A 26 -9.97 1.28 19.61
C GLN A 26 -8.46 1.62 19.52
N GLY A 27 -7.97 2.54 20.35
CA GLY A 27 -6.58 2.99 20.38
C GLY A 27 -6.03 3.40 19.01
N ASP A 28 -4.77 3.06 18.76
CA ASP A 28 -4.02 3.43 17.55
C ASP A 28 -4.58 2.84 16.26
N SER A 29 -5.40 1.79 16.35
CA SER A 29 -6.05 1.19 15.19
C SER A 29 -7.26 2.00 14.68
N CYS A 30 -7.82 2.88 15.52
CA CYS A 30 -9.02 3.64 15.21
C CYS A 30 -8.79 4.63 14.06
N GLN A 31 -9.44 4.43 12.91
CA GLN A 31 -9.35 5.35 11.77
C GLN A 31 -10.44 6.45 11.77
N VAL A 32 -11.31 6.47 12.78
CA VAL A 32 -12.47 7.37 12.83
C VAL A 32 -12.02 8.83 12.97
N GLY A 33 -12.50 9.68 12.06
CA GLY A 33 -12.21 11.11 12.08
C GLY A 33 -10.76 11.47 11.73
N ARG A 34 -9.94 10.52 11.24
CA ARG A 34 -8.62 10.82 10.69
C ARG A 34 -8.74 11.48 9.33
N ARG A 35 -7.89 12.47 9.07
CA ARG A 35 -7.80 13.14 7.76
C ARG A 35 -6.90 12.40 6.79
N ARG A 36 -5.93 11.62 7.29
CA ARG A 36 -5.06 10.79 6.48
C ARG A 36 -5.37 9.31 6.71
N THR A 37 -5.61 8.60 5.62
CA THR A 37 -5.76 7.13 5.64
C THR A 37 -4.50 6.50 5.08
N LYS A 38 -3.86 5.61 5.84
CA LYS A 38 -2.76 4.80 5.34
C LYS A 38 -3.32 3.61 4.56
N CYS A 39 -2.81 3.37 3.36
CA CYS A 39 -3.13 2.20 2.58
C CYS A 39 -1.86 1.61 1.95
N THR A 40 -1.88 0.31 1.68
CA THR A 40 -0.81 -0.37 0.98
C THR A 40 -1.26 -0.70 -0.43
N VAL A 41 -0.39 -0.42 -1.39
CA VAL A 41 -0.65 -0.64 -2.81
C VAL A 41 0.41 -1.59 -3.35
N LEU A 42 -0.02 -2.72 -3.88
CA LEU A 42 0.80 -3.66 -4.61
C LEU A 42 0.98 -3.14 -6.04
N THR A 43 2.23 -3.02 -6.47
CA THR A 43 2.61 -2.49 -7.79
C THR A 43 3.44 -3.52 -8.55
N GLY A 44 3.63 -3.30 -9.86
CA GLY A 44 4.32 -4.27 -10.73
C GLY A 44 3.39 -5.36 -11.26
N SER A 45 3.90 -6.57 -11.44
CA SER A 45 3.14 -7.70 -11.98
C SER A 45 2.39 -8.43 -10.87
N VAL A 46 1.14 -8.04 -10.63
CA VAL A 46 0.28 -8.64 -9.59
C VAL A 46 -0.49 -9.87 -10.13
N VAL A 47 -0.68 -9.96 -11.44
CA VAL A 47 -1.42 -11.05 -12.10
C VAL A 47 -0.88 -12.45 -11.78
N PRO A 48 0.45 -12.71 -11.77
CA PRO A 48 0.99 -14.03 -11.47
C PRO A 48 0.68 -14.52 -10.06
N VAL A 49 0.45 -13.60 -9.12
CA VAL A 49 0.22 -13.90 -7.70
C VAL A 49 -1.25 -13.68 -7.29
N TRP A 50 -2.11 -13.37 -8.26
CA TRP A 50 -3.51 -12.97 -8.03
C TRP A 50 -4.30 -14.00 -7.22
N ALA A 51 -4.21 -15.27 -7.61
CA ALA A 51 -4.92 -16.37 -6.94
C ALA A 51 -4.49 -16.53 -5.46
N VAL A 52 -3.21 -16.31 -5.15
CA VAL A 52 -2.71 -16.37 -3.76
C VAL A 52 -3.26 -15.20 -2.96
N LEU A 53 -3.29 -14.00 -3.55
CA LEU A 53 -3.84 -12.80 -2.92
C LEU A 53 -5.34 -12.94 -2.61
N GLU A 54 -6.13 -13.46 -3.55
CA GLU A 54 -7.57 -13.74 -3.36
C GLU A 54 -7.79 -14.76 -2.25
N LYS A 55 -7.08 -15.89 -2.30
CA LYS A 55 -7.20 -16.96 -1.32
C LYS A 55 -6.93 -16.50 0.11
N VAL A 56 -5.94 -15.62 0.30
CA VAL A 56 -5.64 -15.04 1.62
C VAL A 56 -6.73 -14.04 2.02
N LEU A 57 -7.23 -13.21 1.10
CA LEU A 57 -8.33 -12.28 1.42
C LEU A 57 -9.60 -13.01 1.83
N GLU A 58 -10.01 -14.04 1.10
CA GLU A 58 -11.20 -14.84 1.38
C GLU A 58 -11.13 -15.50 2.76
N ARG A 59 -9.95 -16.00 3.15
CA ARG A 59 -9.71 -16.59 4.48
C ARG A 59 -9.96 -15.60 5.62
N HIS A 60 -9.69 -14.32 5.38
CA HIS A 60 -9.77 -13.25 6.39
C HIS A 60 -10.96 -12.31 6.19
N GLU A 61 -11.89 -12.61 5.28
CA GLU A 61 -12.99 -11.68 4.94
C GLU A 61 -13.79 -11.20 6.16
N GLY A 62 -14.01 -12.10 7.13
CA GLY A 62 -14.76 -11.82 8.36
C GLY A 62 -14.08 -10.80 9.29
N THR A 63 -12.76 -10.66 9.24
CA THR A 63 -11.99 -9.72 10.08
C THR A 63 -11.71 -8.40 9.37
N LEU A 64 -11.86 -8.36 8.04
CA LEU A 64 -11.56 -7.20 7.21
C LEU A 64 -12.70 -6.19 7.16
N SER A 65 -12.31 -4.91 7.08
CA SER A 65 -13.22 -3.81 6.79
C SER A 65 -13.87 -3.99 5.42
N LYS A 66 -15.09 -3.46 5.20
CA LYS A 66 -15.74 -3.50 3.88
C LYS A 66 -14.86 -2.96 2.74
N SER A 67 -13.93 -2.05 3.06
CA SER A 67 -13.03 -1.45 2.07
C SER A 67 -11.84 -2.35 1.70
N ASP A 68 -11.52 -3.33 2.55
CA ASP A 68 -10.35 -4.22 2.42
C ASP A 68 -10.71 -5.63 1.96
N ARG A 69 -12.00 -6.00 1.95
CA ARG A 69 -12.49 -7.33 1.48
C ARG A 69 -12.33 -7.59 -0.01
N SER A 70 -11.97 -6.58 -0.79
CA SER A 70 -11.88 -6.67 -2.25
C SER A 70 -10.60 -6.01 -2.72
N MET A 71 -9.88 -6.66 -3.63
CA MET A 71 -8.77 -6.03 -4.36
C MET A 71 -9.32 -4.95 -5.30
N ARG A 72 -8.89 -3.70 -5.12
CA ARG A 72 -9.31 -2.57 -5.95
C ARG A 72 -8.13 -1.91 -6.62
N ALA A 73 -8.30 -1.56 -7.89
CA ALA A 73 -7.31 -0.76 -8.61
C ALA A 73 -7.19 0.64 -7.97
N VAL A 74 -5.95 1.07 -7.75
CA VAL A 74 -5.60 2.40 -7.25
C VAL A 74 -4.80 3.09 -8.33
N ARG A 75 -5.14 4.35 -8.59
CA ARG A 75 -4.34 5.29 -9.38
C ARG A 75 -4.05 6.49 -8.47
N ALA A 76 -2.79 6.69 -8.15
CA ALA A 76 -2.34 7.78 -7.29
C ALA A 76 -1.41 8.70 -8.06
N GLU A 77 -1.55 10.00 -7.85
CA GLU A 77 -0.56 10.99 -8.24
C GLU A 77 0.30 11.31 -7.02
N LEU A 78 1.61 11.17 -7.17
CA LEU A 78 2.59 11.51 -6.14
C LEU A 78 2.93 13.01 -6.20
N GLU A 79 3.55 13.52 -5.15
CA GLU A 79 3.95 14.93 -5.04
C GLU A 79 4.87 15.39 -6.18
N ASN A 80 5.65 14.47 -6.76
CA ASN A 80 6.51 14.73 -7.92
C ASN A 80 5.78 14.60 -9.28
N SER A 81 4.44 14.60 -9.28
CA SER A 81 3.57 14.39 -10.44
C SER A 81 3.76 13.05 -11.17
N SER A 82 4.53 12.12 -10.58
CA SER A 82 4.57 10.75 -11.07
C SER A 82 3.28 10.01 -10.70
N ARG A 83 2.92 9.02 -11.50
CA ARG A 83 1.68 8.25 -11.32
C ARG A 83 2.02 6.84 -10.88
N LEU A 84 1.33 6.38 -9.86
CA LEU A 84 1.39 5.01 -9.37
C LEU A 84 0.07 4.31 -9.68
N ILE A 85 0.16 3.14 -10.28
CA ILE A 85 -0.98 2.26 -10.54
C ILE A 85 -0.70 0.94 -9.85
N GLY A 86 -1.71 0.41 -9.15
CA GLY A 86 -1.58 -0.85 -8.45
C GLY A 86 -2.89 -1.33 -7.86
N ILE A 87 -2.79 -2.29 -6.95
CA ILE A 87 -3.93 -2.89 -6.26
C ILE A 87 -3.82 -2.59 -4.77
N ARG A 88 -4.87 -2.03 -4.17
CA ARG A 88 -4.94 -1.88 -2.72
C ARG A 88 -5.02 -3.27 -2.06
N TYR A 89 -4.19 -3.51 -1.05
CA TYR A 89 -4.18 -4.75 -0.28
C TYR A 89 -3.92 -4.50 1.22
N PRO A 90 -4.50 -5.29 2.14
CA PRO A 90 -4.26 -5.12 3.58
C PRO A 90 -2.82 -5.47 3.96
N SER A 91 -2.10 -4.51 4.55
CA SER A 91 -0.67 -4.66 4.89
C SER A 91 -0.37 -5.84 5.80
N HIS A 92 -1.23 -6.10 6.79
CA HIS A 92 -1.04 -7.14 7.79
C HIS A 92 -1.15 -8.57 7.22
N LEU A 93 -1.70 -8.74 6.01
CA LEU A 93 -1.80 -10.04 5.33
C LEU A 93 -0.60 -10.35 4.43
N LEU A 94 0.25 -9.35 4.14
CA LEU A 94 1.41 -9.53 3.26
C LEU A 94 2.44 -10.57 3.75
N PRO A 95 2.71 -10.72 5.06
CA PRO A 95 3.60 -11.78 5.54
C PRO A 95 3.11 -13.18 5.18
N GLU A 96 1.79 -13.41 5.25
CA GLU A 96 1.19 -14.70 4.89
C GLU A 96 1.27 -14.95 3.38
N VAL A 97 0.96 -13.95 2.56
CA VAL A 97 1.10 -14.01 1.10
C VAL A 97 2.54 -14.34 0.72
N ARG A 98 3.51 -13.66 1.33
CA ARG A 98 4.95 -13.90 1.10
C ARG A 98 5.31 -15.36 1.39
N GLY A 99 4.92 -15.89 2.55
CA GLY A 99 5.21 -17.27 2.92
C GLY A 99 4.62 -18.30 1.94
N LEU A 100 3.41 -18.06 1.43
CA LEU A 100 2.80 -18.93 0.43
C LEU A 100 3.53 -18.89 -0.92
N LEU A 101 3.99 -17.72 -1.36
CA LEU A 101 4.75 -17.56 -2.60
C LEU A 101 6.13 -18.20 -2.52
N GLU A 102 6.82 -18.02 -1.38
CA GLU A 102 8.13 -18.65 -1.13
C GLU A 102 8.00 -20.18 -1.11
N ALA A 103 6.96 -20.72 -0.46
CA ALA A 103 6.69 -22.16 -0.46
C ALA A 103 6.39 -22.72 -1.86
N ALA A 104 5.68 -21.96 -2.71
CA ALA A 104 5.38 -22.36 -4.08
C ALA A 104 6.63 -22.41 -4.98
N GLN A 105 7.57 -21.47 -4.79
CA GLN A 105 8.82 -21.42 -5.56
C GLN A 105 9.77 -22.59 -5.27
N VAL A 106 9.67 -23.22 -4.10
CA VAL A 106 10.46 -24.40 -3.76
C VAL A 106 9.91 -25.67 -4.42
N GLY A 107 8.65 -25.67 -4.87
CA GLY A 107 7.98 -26.83 -5.48
C GLY A 107 8.15 -26.97 -6.99
N GLU A 108 8.41 -25.88 -7.72
CA GLU A 108 8.54 -25.89 -9.18
C GLU A 108 10.01 -25.67 -9.60
N GLY A 109 10.64 -26.72 -10.12
CA GLY A 109 12.00 -26.66 -10.65
C GLY A 109 12.15 -25.62 -11.77
N ALA A 110 12.91 -24.56 -11.48
CA ALA A 110 13.84 -23.86 -12.36
C ALA A 110 13.37 -23.41 -13.78
N ALA A 111 12.11 -23.05 -13.98
CA ALA A 111 11.68 -22.34 -15.19
C ALA A 111 10.63 -21.25 -14.90
N GLY A 112 10.90 -20.39 -13.92
CA GLY A 112 10.06 -19.24 -13.59
C GLY A 112 10.93 -18.07 -13.18
N VAL A 113 10.63 -16.89 -13.72
CA VAL A 113 11.24 -15.60 -13.33
C VAL A 113 11.38 -15.56 -11.80
N SER A 114 12.61 -15.36 -11.31
CA SER A 114 12.86 -15.21 -9.86
C SER A 114 12.10 -13.96 -9.39
N LEU A 115 10.94 -14.18 -8.77
CA LEU A 115 9.98 -13.12 -8.44
C LEU A 115 10.28 -12.42 -7.10
N LEU A 116 11.24 -12.91 -6.30
CA LEU A 116 11.39 -12.51 -4.90
C LEU A 116 12.82 -12.13 -4.48
N SER A 117 13.70 -11.75 -5.40
CA SER A 117 14.90 -10.98 -5.02
C SER A 117 14.53 -9.51 -4.80
N GLY A 118 13.73 -9.24 -3.77
CA GLY A 118 13.31 -7.90 -3.39
C GLY A 118 13.95 -7.46 -2.08
N GLU A 119 15.12 -6.82 -2.18
CA GLU A 119 15.61 -5.95 -1.10
C GLU A 119 14.55 -4.86 -0.85
N GLN A 120 14.14 -4.63 0.39
CA GLN A 120 13.22 -3.54 0.69
C GLN A 120 14.00 -2.22 0.56
N GLU A 121 13.93 -1.59 -0.62
CA GLU A 121 14.66 -0.36 -0.89
C GLU A 121 14.12 0.79 -0.01
N PRO A 122 14.96 1.42 0.84
CA PRO A 122 14.55 2.62 1.54
C PRO A 122 14.24 3.74 0.52
N PRO A 123 13.27 4.62 0.79
CA PRO A 123 12.87 5.65 -0.16
C PRO A 123 14.08 6.52 -0.54
N SER A 124 14.50 6.44 -1.82
CA SER A 124 15.64 7.17 -2.35
C SER A 124 15.19 8.27 -3.32
N HIS A 125 15.96 9.36 -3.38
CA HIS A 125 15.69 10.47 -4.29
C HIS A 125 16.17 10.12 -5.71
N VAL A 126 15.24 10.13 -6.68
CA VAL A 126 15.55 9.81 -8.08
C VAL A 126 16.25 11.00 -8.77
N LEU A 127 17.44 10.76 -9.34
CA LEU A 127 18.20 11.80 -10.05
C LEU A 127 17.61 12.09 -11.46
N PRO A 128 17.23 13.35 -11.77
CA PRO A 128 16.51 13.70 -13.01
C PRO A 128 17.23 13.33 -14.32
N LYS A 129 18.56 13.30 -14.32
CA LYS A 129 19.36 13.05 -15.53
C LYS A 129 19.30 11.61 -16.03
N VAL A 130 18.98 10.66 -15.15
CA VAL A 130 18.87 9.23 -15.48
C VAL A 130 17.53 8.96 -16.16
N VAL A 131 16.47 9.62 -15.68
CA VAL A 131 15.10 9.52 -16.18
C VAL A 131 14.99 10.01 -17.63
N ALA A 132 15.68 11.10 -17.98
CA ALA A 132 15.66 11.68 -19.32
C ALA A 132 16.20 10.76 -20.43
N LYS A 133 17.02 9.74 -20.10
CA LYS A 133 17.51 8.76 -21.08
C LYS A 133 16.51 7.64 -21.36
N LEU A 134 15.60 7.34 -20.43
CA LEU A 134 14.61 6.27 -20.57
C LEU A 134 13.40 6.69 -21.42
N PHE A 135 13.16 7.99 -21.58
CA PHE A 135 12.04 8.54 -22.35
C PHE A 135 12.40 9.04 -23.76
N ARG A 136 13.61 8.79 -24.26
CA ARG A 136 13.92 9.09 -25.67
C ARG A 136 13.25 8.06 -26.57
N ALA A 137 12.25 8.50 -27.33
CA ALA A 137 11.62 7.70 -28.38
C ALA A 137 12.69 7.18 -29.37
N ARG A 138 12.56 5.91 -29.77
CA ARG A 138 13.38 5.30 -30.81
C ARG A 138 13.06 6.00 -32.13
N LYS A 139 14.03 6.74 -32.69
CA LYS A 139 13.89 7.39 -34.01
C LYS A 139 13.71 6.30 -35.06
N THR A 140 12.58 6.32 -35.76
CA THR A 140 12.33 5.59 -37.02
C THR A 140 13.05 6.28 -38.16
#